data_AF-A0A845Y742-F1
#
_entry.id   AF-A0A845Y742-F1
#
_cell.length_a   1.000
_cell.length_b   1.000
_cell.length_c   1.000
_cell.angle_alpha   90.00
_cell.angle_beta   90.00
_cell.angle_gamma   90.00
#
_symmetry.space_group_name_H-M   'P 1'
#
loop_
_entity.id
_entity.type
_entity.pdbx_description
1 polymer ?
#
loop_
_entity_poly.entity_id
_entity_poly.type
_entity_poly.pdbx_seq_one_letter_code
_entity_poly.pdbx_strand_id
1 'polypeptide(L)'
;MSQYVHRKKNEFANVRRIIRDWKRKQFRPSLQDRITELLRNSPEGLSGGEIKAALGGTDSTYTVLARMVARGVITKRRCEQNYKEKLYFLI
;
A
#
# COMPACT_ATOMS: atom_id res chain seq x y z
N MET A 1 14.82 -21.21 40.87
CA MET A 1 14.88 -21.36 39.39
C MET A 1 13.94 -20.40 38.62
N SER A 2 13.49 -19.27 39.21
CA SER A 2 12.31 -18.53 38.70
C SER A 2 12.61 -17.18 38.00
N GLN A 3 13.70 -16.47 38.36
CA GLN A 3 14.00 -15.14 37.79
C GLN A 3 14.77 -15.19 36.45
N TYR A 4 15.66 -16.16 36.26
CA TYR A 4 16.47 -16.31 35.04
C TYR A 4 15.61 -16.61 33.80
N VAL A 5 14.59 -17.45 33.95
CA VAL A 5 13.69 -17.84 32.85
C VAL A 5 12.82 -16.67 32.41
N HIS A 6 12.33 -15.86 33.35
CA HIS A 6 11.54 -14.64 33.05
C HIS A 6 12.40 -13.58 32.33
N ARG A 7 13.64 -13.38 32.78
CA ARG A 7 14.57 -12.43 32.14
C ARG A 7 14.89 -12.82 30.70
N LYS A 8 15.17 -14.11 30.43
CA LYS A 8 15.41 -14.63 29.09
C LYS A 8 14.18 -14.49 28.18
N LYS A 9 12.97 -14.78 28.67
CA LYS A 9 11.72 -14.60 27.89
C LYS A 9 11.50 -13.15 27.45
N ASN A 10 11.75 -12.19 28.33
CA ASN A 10 11.65 -10.76 28.00
C ASN A 10 12.71 -10.31 27.00
N GLU A 11 13.92 -10.83 27.10
CA GLU A 11 15.03 -10.56 26.17
C GLU A 11 14.70 -11.08 24.75
N PHE A 12 14.18 -12.30 24.63
CA PHE A 12 13.73 -12.84 23.34
C PHE A 12 12.55 -12.08 22.73
N ALA A 13 11.59 -11.64 23.56
CA ALA A 13 10.48 -10.81 23.09
C ALA A 13 10.99 -9.46 22.55
N ASN A 14 11.97 -8.87 23.22
CA ASN A 14 12.58 -7.61 22.79
C ASN A 14 13.35 -7.74 21.47
N VAL A 15 14.15 -8.81 21.32
CA VAL A 15 14.87 -9.11 20.06
C VAL A 15 13.89 -9.35 18.90
N ARG A 16 12.80 -10.09 19.12
CA ARG A 16 11.76 -10.31 18.08
C ARG A 16 11.11 -9.00 17.64
N ARG A 17 10.87 -8.07 18.58
CA ARG A 17 10.35 -6.73 18.27
C ARG A 17 11.33 -5.92 17.42
N ILE A 18 12.60 -5.88 17.82
CA ILE A 18 13.66 -5.16 17.07
C ILE A 18 13.79 -5.71 15.65
N ILE A 19 13.80 -7.04 15.47
CA ILE A 19 13.87 -7.67 14.14
C ILE A 19 12.66 -7.30 13.28
N ARG A 20 11.45 -7.25 13.88
CA ARG A 20 10.22 -6.87 13.17
C ARG A 20 10.28 -5.41 12.73
N ASP A 21 10.73 -4.52 13.59
CA ASP A 21 10.84 -3.10 13.28
C ASP A 21 11.97 -2.80 12.28
N TRP A 22 13.07 -3.55 12.34
CA TRP A 22 14.14 -3.50 11.34
C TRP A 22 13.66 -3.98 9.96
N LYS A 23 12.91 -5.09 9.90
CA LYS A 23 12.27 -5.55 8.66
C LYS A 23 11.28 -4.52 8.10
N ARG A 24 10.49 -3.87 8.94
CA ARG A 24 9.57 -2.78 8.55
C ARG A 24 10.32 -1.55 8.03
N LYS A 25 11.46 -1.20 8.63
CA LYS A 25 12.29 -0.06 8.19
C LYS A 25 12.96 -0.29 6.84
N GLN A 26 13.28 -1.53 6.48
CA GLN A 26 13.91 -1.85 5.19
C GLN A 26 12.91 -1.98 4.05
N PHE A 27 11.65 -2.33 4.33
CA PHE A 27 10.66 -2.53 3.28
C PHE A 27 10.08 -1.18 2.84
N ARG A 28 10.59 -0.62 1.74
CA ARG A 28 9.89 0.45 1.03
C ARG A 28 8.70 -0.19 0.31
N PRO A 29 7.45 0.17 0.65
CA PRO A 29 6.29 -0.38 -0.04
C PRO A 29 6.41 -0.10 -1.54
N SER A 30 6.11 -1.11 -2.35
CA SER A 30 6.17 -0.96 -3.80
C SER A 30 5.16 0.10 -4.26
N LEU A 31 5.33 0.63 -5.46
CA LEU A 31 4.35 1.57 -6.01
C LEU A 31 2.94 0.97 -6.04
N GLN A 32 2.84 -0.33 -6.33
CA GLN A 32 1.59 -1.08 -6.30
C GLN A 32 0.98 -1.12 -4.89
N ASP A 33 1.78 -1.37 -3.85
CA ASP A 33 1.30 -1.40 -2.46
C ASP A 33 0.76 -0.03 -2.06
N ARG A 34 1.48 1.05 -2.40
CA ARG A 34 1.06 2.42 -2.11
C ARG A 34 -0.22 2.80 -2.85
N ILE A 35 -0.39 2.39 -4.11
CA ILE A 35 -1.66 2.58 -4.86
C ILE A 35 -2.80 1.81 -4.18
N THR A 36 -2.54 0.57 -3.77
CA THR A 36 -3.54 -0.28 -3.10
C THR A 36 -3.98 0.34 -1.78
N GLU A 37 -3.04 0.87 -1.00
CA GLU A 37 -3.31 1.56 0.26
C GLU A 37 -4.14 2.83 0.06
N LEU A 38 -3.82 3.64 -0.96
CA LEU A 38 -4.62 4.82 -1.33
C LEU A 38 -6.06 4.43 -1.69
N LEU A 39 -6.23 3.44 -2.55
CA LEU A 39 -7.56 2.99 -2.98
C LEU A 39 -8.36 2.33 -1.85
N ARG A 40 -7.68 1.73 -0.86
CA ARG A 40 -8.35 1.19 0.34
C ARG A 40 -8.90 2.30 1.25
N ASN A 41 -8.23 3.45 1.29
CA ASN A 41 -8.65 4.59 2.11
C ASN A 41 -9.70 5.47 1.41
N SER A 42 -9.90 5.30 0.10
CA SER A 42 -10.86 6.04 -0.72
C SER A 42 -11.88 5.10 -1.39
N PRO A 43 -12.94 4.67 -0.69
CA PRO A 43 -13.96 3.77 -1.24
C PRO A 43 -14.73 4.38 -2.42
N GLU A 44 -14.78 5.71 -2.53
CA GLU A 44 -15.33 6.47 -3.66
C GLU A 44 -14.52 6.32 -4.97
N GLY A 45 -13.32 5.75 -4.88
CA GLY A 45 -12.40 5.61 -5.99
C GLY A 45 -11.63 6.89 -6.28
N LEU A 46 -10.41 6.74 -6.79
CA LEU A 46 -9.54 7.86 -7.10
C LEU A 46 -9.24 7.94 -8.59
N SER A 47 -9.11 9.16 -9.08
CA SER A 47 -8.67 9.43 -10.43
C SER A 47 -7.18 9.12 -10.59
N GLY A 48 -6.77 8.79 -11.82
CA GLY A 48 -5.34 8.56 -12.11
C GLY A 48 -4.47 9.79 -11.81
N GLY A 49 -5.03 11.00 -11.93
CA GLY A 49 -4.36 12.24 -11.59
C GLY A 49 -4.18 12.40 -10.08
N GLU A 50 -5.22 12.11 -9.30
CA GLU A 50 -5.18 12.15 -7.83
C GLU A 50 -4.19 11.15 -7.26
N ILE A 51 -4.19 9.91 -7.79
CA ILE A 51 -3.22 8.87 -7.42
C ILE A 51 -1.80 9.33 -7.78
N LYS A 52 -1.59 9.89 -8.97
CA LYS A 52 -0.27 10.40 -9.38
C LYS A 52 0.18 11.54 -8.45
N ALA A 53 -0.69 12.47 -8.10
CA ALA A 53 -0.39 13.59 -7.22
C ALA A 53 -0.03 13.10 -5.80
N ALA A 54 -0.83 12.22 -5.23
CA ALA A 54 -0.61 11.64 -3.89
C ALA A 54 0.71 10.86 -3.78
N LEU A 55 1.18 10.27 -4.90
CA LEU A 55 2.40 9.47 -4.93
C LEU A 55 3.66 10.25 -5.33
N GLY A 56 3.55 11.55 -5.61
CA GLY A 56 4.68 12.41 -5.95
C GLY A 56 5.01 12.48 -7.45
N GLY A 57 4.01 12.33 -8.33
CA GLY A 57 4.16 12.68 -9.74
C GLY A 57 4.84 11.64 -10.63
N THR A 58 5.03 10.41 -10.18
CA THR A 58 5.78 9.41 -10.97
C THR A 58 5.04 9.01 -12.26
N ASP A 59 5.72 9.08 -13.41
CA ASP A 59 5.14 8.68 -14.71
C ASP A 59 4.82 7.17 -14.78
N SER A 60 5.49 6.37 -13.93
CA SER A 60 5.20 4.94 -13.75
C SER A 60 3.80 4.66 -13.21
N THR A 61 3.13 5.64 -12.59
CA THR A 61 1.80 5.45 -11.96
C THR A 61 0.78 4.88 -12.95
N TYR A 62 0.66 5.47 -14.13
CA TYR A 62 -0.30 5.01 -15.15
C TYR A 62 0.02 3.62 -15.69
N THR A 63 1.31 3.30 -15.83
CA THR A 63 1.77 1.97 -16.26
C THR A 63 1.41 0.92 -15.23
N VAL A 64 1.62 1.22 -13.94
CA VAL A 64 1.25 0.31 -12.84
C VAL A 64 -0.26 0.15 -12.73
N LEU A 65 -1.03 1.24 -12.81
CA LEU A 65 -2.50 1.19 -12.83
C LEU A 65 -3.02 0.30 -13.97
N ALA A 66 -2.48 0.46 -15.19
CA ALA A 66 -2.85 -0.38 -16.32
C ALA A 66 -2.56 -1.87 -16.07
N ARG A 67 -1.39 -2.19 -15.49
CA ARG A 67 -1.02 -3.57 -15.13
C ARG A 67 -1.90 -4.14 -14.02
N MET A 68 -2.23 -3.35 -13.00
CA MET A 68 -3.09 -3.77 -11.90
C MET A 68 -4.52 -4.07 -12.39
N VAL A 69 -5.04 -3.26 -13.31
CA VAL A 69 -6.32 -3.52 -13.98
C VAL A 69 -6.26 -4.80 -14.81
N ALA A 70 -5.21 -4.99 -15.62
CA ALA A 70 -5.05 -6.19 -16.45
C ALA A 70 -4.94 -7.48 -15.62
N ARG A 71 -4.40 -7.38 -14.40
CA ARG A 71 -4.28 -8.49 -13.44
C ARG A 71 -5.52 -8.71 -12.59
N GLY A 72 -6.55 -7.86 -12.71
CA GLY A 72 -7.75 -7.95 -11.88
C GLY A 72 -7.51 -7.65 -10.40
N VAL A 73 -6.50 -6.81 -10.08
CA VAL A 73 -6.25 -6.34 -8.71
C VAL A 73 -7.14 -5.13 -8.38
N ILE A 74 -7.39 -4.29 -9.39
CA ILE A 74 -8.24 -3.11 -9.29
C ILE A 74 -9.16 -3.06 -10.51
N THR A 75 -10.31 -2.42 -10.36
CA THR A 75 -11.19 -2.11 -11.47
C THR A 75 -11.14 -0.62 -11.80
N LYS A 76 -11.64 -0.26 -12.98
CA LYS A 76 -11.77 1.14 -13.40
C LYS A 76 -13.16 1.39 -13.97
N ARG A 77 -13.73 2.55 -13.65
CA ARG A 77 -14.99 3.03 -14.22
C ARG A 77 -14.80 4.43 -14.78
N ARG A 78 -15.65 4.82 -15.73
CA ARG A 78 -15.71 6.21 -16.18
C ARG A 78 -16.39 7.04 -15.09
N CYS A 79 -15.87 8.24 -14.84
CA CYS A 79 -16.55 9.18 -13.96
C CYS A 79 -17.81 9.70 -14.66
N GLU A 80 -18.96 9.67 -13.97
CA GLU A 80 -20.24 10.15 -14.51
C GLU A 80 -20.26 11.67 -14.71
N GLN A 81 -19.58 12.39 -13.82
CA GLN A 81 -19.47 13.85 -13.87
C GLN A 81 -18.45 14.32 -14.92
N ASN A 82 -17.45 13.49 -15.23
CA ASN A 82 -16.39 13.79 -16.19
C ASN A 82 -16.02 12.56 -17.02
N TYR A 83 -16.67 12.40 -18.17
CA TYR A 83 -16.48 11.24 -19.06
C TYR A 83 -15.04 11.05 -19.60
N LYS A 84 -14.19 12.09 -19.53
CA LYS A 84 -12.78 12.00 -19.90
C LYS A 84 -11.93 11.32 -18.82
N GLU A 85 -12.44 11.27 -17.59
CA GLU A 85 -11.73 10.80 -16.41
C GLU A 85 -12.10 9.36 -16.05
N LYS A 86 -11.12 8.62 -15.55
CA LYS A 86 -11.27 7.24 -15.10
C LYS A 86 -10.99 7.19 -13.61
N LEU A 87 -11.95 6.64 -12.87
CA LEU A 87 -11.82 6.34 -11.45
C LEU A 87 -11.37 4.89 -11.30
N TYR A 88 -10.43 4.66 -10.39
CA TYR A 88 -9.90 3.35 -10.05
C TYR A 88 -10.41 2.94 -8.68
N PHE A 89 -10.72 1.65 -8.51
CA PHE A 89 -11.30 1.09 -7.30
C PHE A 89 -10.62 -0.23 -6.96
N LEU A 90 -10.49 -0.52 -5.67
CA LEU A 90 -10.17 -1.88 -5.25
C LEU A 90 -11.35 -2.80 -5.60
N ILE A 91 -11.05 -4.04 -6.02
CA ILE A 91 -12.06 -5.08 -6.23
C ILE A 91 -12.44 -5.71 -4.89
#